data_AF-A0A7C9J284-F1
#
_entry.id   AF-A0A7C9J284-F1
#
_cell.length_a   1.000
_cell.length_b   1.000
_cell.length_c   1.000
_cell.angle_alpha   90.00
_cell.angle_beta   90.00
_cell.angle_gamma   90.00
#
_symmetry.space_group_name_H-M   'P 1'
#
loop_
_entity.id
_entity.type
_entity.pdbx_description
1 polymer ?
#
loop_
_entity_poly.entity_id
_entity_poly.type
_entity_poly.pdbx_seq_one_letter_code
_entity_poly.pdbx_strand_id
1 'polypeptide(L)' 'MTKLSPAARRRLDNLAQFWNSRLQGVTSDAALAQVCFDRARAAARRAQRAGDQQAMHELATLLATWAEQRERAEIARHAA' A
#
# COMPACT_ATOMS: atom_id res chain seq x y z
N MET A 1 0.30 -12.63 22.89
CA MET A 1 -0.03 -11.24 22.46
C MET A 1 1.05 -10.31 22.96
N THR A 2 2.02 -9.96 22.11
CA THR A 2 3.16 -9.12 22.47
C THR A 2 2.67 -7.68 22.65
N LYS A 3 2.73 -7.13 23.87
CA LYS A 3 2.34 -5.73 24.12
C LYS A 3 3.31 -4.82 23.36
N LEU A 4 2.79 -4.05 22.42
CA LEU A 4 3.52 -3.00 21.70
C LEU A 4 4.10 -2.00 22.71
N SER A 5 5.37 -1.62 22.53
CA SER A 5 5.96 -0.56 23.34
C SER A 5 5.24 0.77 23.09
N PRO A 6 5.19 1.69 24.07
CA PRO A 6 4.57 3.01 23.88
C PRO A 6 5.18 3.82 22.73
N ALA A 7 6.46 3.60 22.43
CA ALA A 7 7.15 4.23 21.30
C ALA A 7 6.70 3.63 19.96
N ALA A 8 6.58 2.30 19.88
CA ALA A 8 6.09 1.63 18.67
C ALA A 8 4.63 1.99 18.39
N ARG A 9 3.80 2.11 19.43
CA ARG A 9 2.41 2.56 19.30
C ARG A 9 2.32 3.98 18.73
N ARG A 10 3.03 4.94 19.33
CA ARG A 10 3.09 6.33 18.81
C ARG A 10 3.56 6.40 17.36
N ARG A 11 4.54 5.58 16.97
CA ARG A 11 5.00 5.53 15.58
C ARG A 11 3.91 5.04 14.63
N LEU A 12 3.13 4.03 15.02
CA LEU A 12 2.01 3.54 14.22
C LEU A 12 0.88 4.57 14.12
N ASP A 13 0.56 5.25 15.22
CA ASP A 13 -0.47 6.29 15.26
C ASP A 13 -0.09 7.47 14.34
N ASN A 14 1.17 7.94 14.40
CA ASN A 14 1.69 8.98 13.49
C ASN A 14 1.62 8.55 12.03
N LEU A 15 1.95 7.28 11.75
CA LEU A 15 1.91 6.75 10.39
C LEU A 15 0.47 6.70 9.87
N ALA A 16 -0.48 6.27 10.71
CA ALA A 16 -1.89 6.25 10.38
C ALA A 16 -2.43 7.67 10.11
N GLN A 17 -2.09 8.63 10.98
CA GLN A 17 -2.49 10.03 10.81
C GLN A 17 -1.96 10.62 9.49
N PHE A 18 -0.70 10.37 9.15
CA PHE A 18 -0.11 10.80 7.89
C PHE A 18 -0.87 10.26 6.66
N TRP A 19 -1.14 8.96 6.62
CA TRP A 19 -1.85 8.36 5.48
C TRP A 19 -3.32 8.77 5.42
N ASN A 20 -3.99 8.87 6.57
CA ASN A 20 -5.38 9.31 6.64
C ASN A 20 -5.54 10.74 6.15
N SER A 21 -4.62 11.64 6.50
CA SER A 21 -4.62 13.02 5.99
C SER A 21 -4.49 13.06 4.47
N ARG A 22 -3.61 12.24 3.88
CA ARG A 22 -3.49 12.15 2.41
C ARG A 22 -4.75 11.59 1.75
N LEU A 23 -5.37 10.58 2.36
CA LEU A 23 -6.63 10.00 1.86
C LEU A 23 -7.80 10.99 1.91
N GLN A 24 -7.89 11.81 2.95
CA GLN A 24 -8.93 12.85 3.07
C GLN A 24 -8.83 13.93 1.98
N GLY A 25 -7.63 14.18 1.46
CA GLY A 25 -7.40 15.15 0.38
C GLY A 25 -7.63 14.61 -1.04
N VAL A 26 -8.04 13.34 -1.18
CA VAL A 26 -8.25 12.71 -2.49
C VAL A 26 -9.60 13.13 -3.07
N THR A 27 -9.58 13.67 -4.30
CA THR A 27 -10.78 14.11 -5.03
C THR A 27 -11.06 13.31 -6.30
N SER A 28 -10.24 12.31 -6.62
CA SER A 28 -10.40 11.46 -7.81
C SER A 28 -9.84 10.06 -7.58
N ASP A 29 -10.32 9.09 -8.34
CA ASP A 29 -9.84 7.70 -8.30
C ASP A 29 -8.36 7.59 -8.66
N ALA A 30 -7.87 8.44 -9.57
CA ALA A 30 -6.45 8.51 -9.92
C ALA A 30 -5.61 8.95 -8.72
N ALA A 31 -6.06 9.97 -7.98
CA ALA A 31 -5.40 10.41 -6.76
C ALA A 31 -5.49 9.35 -5.64
N LEU A 32 -6.62 8.64 -5.54
CA LEU A 32 -6.80 7.54 -4.59
C LEU A 32 -5.78 6.43 -4.86
N ALA A 33 -5.68 5.99 -6.12
CA ALA A 33 -4.76 4.97 -6.56
C ALA A 33 -3.31 5.36 -6.25
N GLN A 34 -2.93 6.62 -6.49
CA GLN A 34 -1.58 7.11 -6.19
C GLN A 34 -1.27 7.06 -4.69
N VAL A 35 -2.20 7.49 -3.82
CA VAL A 35 -2.00 7.45 -2.36
C VAL A 35 -1.87 6.01 -1.86
N CYS A 36 -2.69 5.10 -2.39
CA CYS A 36 -2.60 3.67 -2.07
C CYS A 36 -1.26 3.07 -2.52
N PHE A 37 -0.80 3.40 -3.73
CA PHE A 37 0.50 2.96 -4.25
C PHE A 37 1.65 3.46 -3.38
N ASP A 38 1.67 4.75 -3.04
CA ASP A 38 2.69 5.34 -2.16
C ASP A 38 2.74 4.65 -0.79
N ARG A 39 1.56 4.37 -0.21
CA ARG A 39 1.43 3.68 1.08
C ARG A 39 1.98 2.26 1.02
N ALA A 40 1.63 1.51 -0.02
CA ALA A 40 2.13 0.16 -0.25
C ALA A 40 3.65 0.15 -0.44
N ARG A 41 4.19 1.08 -1.25
CA ARG A 41 5.63 1.25 -1.46
C ARG A 41 6.38 1.57 -0.16
N ALA A 42 5.81 2.43 0.69
CA ALA A 42 6.40 2.75 1.98
C ALA A 42 6.39 1.56 2.95
N ALA A 43 5.34 0.72 2.92
CA ALA A 43 5.29 -0.52 3.67
C ALA A 43 6.36 -1.52 3.19
N ALA A 44 6.50 -1.68 1.87
CA ALA A 44 7.53 -2.50 1.24
C ALA A 44 8.93 -2.18 1.75
N ARG A 45 9.29 -0.89 1.72
CA ARG A 45 10.62 -0.42 2.14
C ARG A 45 10.87 -0.66 3.62
N ARG A 46 9.82 -0.62 4.46
CA ARG A 46 9.95 -0.93 5.89
C ARG A 46 10.13 -2.44 6.11
N ALA A 47 9.37 -3.28 5.43
CA ALA A 47 9.52 -4.73 5.45
C ALA A 47 10.94 -5.15 4.99
N GLN A 48 11.41 -4.57 3.88
CA GLN A 48 12.77 -4.79 3.38
C GLN A 48 13.84 -4.44 4.42
N ARG A 49 13.74 -3.26 5.05
CA ARG A 49 14.69 -2.84 6.10
C ARG A 49 14.62 -3.72 7.35
N ALA A 50 13.45 -4.32 7.63
CA ALA A 50 13.26 -5.24 8.74
C ALA A 50 13.70 -6.67 8.40
N GLY A 51 14.08 -6.97 7.15
CA GLY A 51 14.37 -8.33 6.69
C GLY A 51 13.14 -9.24 6.62
N ASP A 52 11.93 -8.66 6.60
CA ASP A 52 10.67 -9.40 6.58
C ASP A 52 10.36 -9.90 5.15
N GLN A 53 10.93 -11.06 4.83
CA GLN A 53 10.79 -11.69 3.51
C GLN A 53 9.34 -12.05 3.16
N GLN A 54 8.54 -12.41 4.16
CA GLN A 54 7.14 -12.76 3.95
C GLN A 54 6.32 -11.53 3.54
N ALA A 55 6.46 -10.42 4.27
CA ALA A 55 5.78 -9.18 3.91
C ALA A 55 6.20 -8.65 2.53
N MET A 56 7.47 -8.85 2.13
CA MET A 56 7.93 -8.53 0.78
C MET A 56 7.30 -9.43 -0.29
N HIS A 57 7.19 -10.74 -0.03
CA HIS A 57 6.57 -11.69 -0.95
C HIS A 57 5.07 -11.42 -1.12
N GLU A 58 4.34 -11.21 -0.02
CA GLU A 58 2.91 -10.89 -0.04
C GLU A 58 2.64 -9.61 -0.85
N LEU A 59 3.47 -8.58 -0.69
CA LEU A 59 3.34 -7.36 -1.47
C LEU A 59 3.61 -7.61 -2.96
N ALA A 60 4.65 -8.36 -3.31
CA ALA A 60 4.98 -8.68 -4.69
C ALA A 60 3.81 -9.41 -5.38
N THR A 61 3.22 -10.38 -4.69
CA THR A 61 2.04 -11.12 -5.16
C THR A 61 0.84 -10.19 -5.39
N LEU A 62 0.52 -9.33 -4.42
CA LEU A 62 -0.59 -8.38 -4.56
C LEU A 62 -0.41 -7.42 -5.74
N LEU A 63 0.81 -6.91 -5.94
CA LEU A 63 1.13 -6.02 -7.06
C LEU A 63 1.01 -6.74 -8.41
N ALA A 64 1.50 -7.98 -8.50
CA ALA A 64 1.39 -8.80 -9.71
C ALA A 64 -0.09 -9.08 -10.07
N THR A 65 -0.90 -9.48 -9.08
CA THR A 65 -2.34 -9.70 -9.28
C THR A 65 -3.06 -8.43 -9.72
N TRP A 66 -2.73 -7.27 -9.15
CA TRP A 66 -3.34 -6.01 -9.55
C TRP A 66 -2.95 -5.62 -10.98
N ALA A 67 -1.68 -5.78 -11.36
CA ALA A 67 -1.21 -5.50 -12.72
C ALA A 67 -1.93 -6.37 -13.76
N GLU A 68 -2.05 -7.67 -13.49
CA GLU A 68 -2.80 -8.61 -14.35
C GLU A 68 -4.26 -8.18 -14.54
N GLN A 69 -4.93 -7.77 -13.46
CA GLN A 69 -6.32 -7.28 -13.53
C GLN A 69 -6.43 -6.00 -14.37
N ARG A 70 -5.45 -5.11 -14.28
CA ARG A 70 -5.40 -3.88 -15.08
C ARG A 70 -5.20 -4.15 -16.56
N GLU A 71 -4.26 -5.04 -16.91
CA GLU A 71 -4.02 -5.48 -18.28
C GLU A 71 -5.29 -6.09 -18.89
N ARG A 72 -5.97 -6.97 -18.16
CA ARG A 72 -7.26 -7.56 -18.59
C ARG A 72 -8.33 -6.49 -18.83
N ALA A 73 -8.45 -5.51 -17.92
CA ALA A 73 -9.42 -4.43 -18.05
C ALA A 73 -9.09 -3.47 -19.20
N GLU A 74 -7.83 -3.35 -19.61
CA GLU A 74 -7.41 -2.57 -20.78
C GLU A 74 -7.69 -3.32 -22.07
N ILE A 75 -7.36 -4.62 -22.13
CA ILE A 75 -7.73 -5.50 -23.25
C ILE A 75 -9.24 -5.45 -23.49
N ALA A 76 -10.06 -5.59 -22.44
CA ALA A 76 -11.51 -5.55 -22.56
C ALA A 76 -12.04 -4.19 -23.07
N ARG A 77 -11.38 -3.07 -22.72
CA ARG A 77 -11.76 -1.72 -23.20
C ARG A 77 -11.38 -1.48 -24.66
N HIS A 78 -10.36 -2.16 -25.18
CA HIS A 78 -9.92 -2.03 -26.57
C HIS A 78 -10.52 -3.09 -27.50
N ALA A 79 -11.20 -4.10 -26.96
CA ALA A 79 -11.91 -5.13 -27.72
C ALA A 79 -13.39 -4.80 -27.99
N ALA A 80 -13.91 -3.71 -27.43
CA ALA A 80 -15.26 -3.18 -27.64
C ALA A 80 -15.22 -1.96 -28.56
#